data_AF-A0A8J6SMY8-F1
#
_entry.id   AF-A0A8J6SMY8-F1
#
_cell.length_a   1.000
_cell.length_b   1.000
_cell.length_c   1.000
_cell.angle_alpha   90.00
_cell.angle_beta   90.00
_cell.angle_gamma   90.00
#
_symmetry.space_group_name_H-M   'P 1'
#
loop_
_entity.id
_entity.type
_entity.pdbx_description
1 polymer ?
#
loop_
_entity_poly.entity_id
_entity_poly.type
_entity_poly.pdbx_seq_one_letter_code
_entity_poly.pdbx_strand_id
1 'polypeptide(L)' 'MMQTLYTTNLEGLSTCEMEVLKLLIEGQSNTEIAEVLYVSPNTVKTHVRGIFNKFGVDNRVQAVVFALRHGLV' A
#
# COMPACT_ATOMS: atom_id res chain seq x y z
N MET A 1 -6.39 20.46 -18.45
CA MET A 1 -6.15 19.96 -17.09
C MET A 1 -7.43 19.34 -16.55
N MET A 2 -7.57 18.02 -16.65
CA MET A 2 -8.46 17.17 -15.83
C MET A 2 -8.37 15.73 -16.36
N GLN A 3 -7.42 14.94 -15.86
CA GLN A 3 -7.45 13.47 -15.89
C GLN A 3 -6.69 12.98 -14.65
N THR A 4 -7.36 12.85 -13.50
CA THR A 4 -6.71 12.32 -12.29
C THR A 4 -7.69 11.64 -11.33
N LEU A 5 -8.78 11.02 -11.80
CA LEU A 5 -9.76 10.42 -10.88
C LEU A 5 -10.30 9.05 -11.30
N TYR A 6 -9.54 8.21 -11.99
CA TYR A 6 -9.85 6.78 -12.02
C TYR A 6 -8.56 5.98 -12.12
N THR A 7 -7.76 5.95 -11.05
CA THR A 7 -6.81 4.84 -10.88
C THR A 7 -7.66 3.60 -10.65
N THR A 8 -8.06 2.95 -11.75
CA THR A 8 -8.62 1.62 -11.73
C THR A 8 -7.68 0.80 -10.87
N ASN A 9 -8.23 0.23 -9.83
CA ASN A 9 -7.52 -0.50 -8.82
C ASN A 9 -7.06 -1.84 -9.42
N LEU A 10 -5.97 -1.82 -10.19
CA LEU A 10 -5.55 -2.89 -11.11
C LEU A 10 -5.35 -4.24 -10.41
N GLU A 11 -5.10 -4.24 -9.09
CA GLU A 11 -4.82 -5.43 -8.29
C GLU A 11 -5.78 -5.60 -7.08
N GLY A 12 -6.91 -4.89 -7.06
CA GLY A 12 -7.95 -5.07 -6.03
C GLY A 12 -7.64 -4.47 -4.65
N LEU A 13 -6.67 -3.56 -4.51
CA LEU A 13 -6.36 -2.85 -3.27
C LEU A 13 -7.43 -1.79 -2.89
N SER A 14 -7.96 -1.81 -1.69
CA SER A 14 -8.78 -0.69 -1.21
C SER A 14 -8.00 0.63 -1.25
N THR A 15 -8.71 1.76 -1.25
CA THR A 15 -8.06 3.09 -1.22
C THR A 15 -7.06 3.21 -0.06
N CYS A 16 -7.41 2.72 1.13
CA CYS A 16 -6.52 2.72 2.29
C CYS A 16 -5.28 1.82 2.08
N GLU A 17 -5.43 0.65 1.46
CA GLU A 17 -4.28 -0.21 1.13
C GLU A 17 -3.36 0.44 0.08
N MET A 18 -3.91 1.19 -0.87
CA MET A 18 -3.11 1.95 -1.83
C MET A 18 -2.31 3.06 -1.14
N GLU A 19 -2.89 3.79 -0.19
CA GLU A 19 -2.19 4.80 0.61
C GLU A 19 -1.07 4.18 1.44
N VAL A 20 -1.35 3.07 2.13
CA VAL A 20 -0.35 2.32 2.89
C VAL A 20 0.78 1.84 1.97
N LEU A 21 0.46 1.32 0.79
CA LEU A 21 1.45 0.84 -0.18
C LEU A 21 2.42 1.94 -0.63
N LYS A 22 1.93 3.15 -0.90
CA LYS A 22 2.78 4.29 -1.28
C LYS A 22 3.80 4.61 -0.19
N LEU A 23 3.35 4.68 1.06
CA LEU A 23 4.22 4.99 2.20
C LEU A 23 5.21 3.83 2.50
N LEU A 24 4.82 2.58 2.25
CA LEU A 24 5.75 1.44 2.30
C LEU A 24 6.89 1.59 1.28
N ILE A 25 6.60 2.07 0.09
CA ILE A 25 7.57 2.26 -1.00
C ILE A 25 8.52 3.42 -0.69
N GLU A 26 8.04 4.44 0.01
CA GLU A 26 8.87 5.51 0.59
C GLU A 26 9.77 5.03 1.75
N GLY A 27 9.61 3.78 2.19
CA GLY A 27 10.43 3.16 3.24
C GLY A 27 9.91 3.34 4.65
N GLN A 28 8.69 3.88 4.82
CA GLN A 28 8.14 4.15 6.15
C GLN A 28 7.84 2.87 6.95
N SER A 29 8.07 2.92 8.26
CA SER A 29 7.67 1.91 9.23
C SER A 29 6.16 1.96 9.47
N ASN A 30 5.59 0.87 10.01
CA ASN A 30 4.15 0.85 10.31
C ASN A 30 3.74 1.90 11.36
N THR A 31 4.67 2.36 12.20
CA THR A 31 4.43 3.43 13.17
C THR A 31 4.36 4.78 12.48
N GLU A 32 5.33 5.10 11.61
CA GLU A 32 5.32 6.35 10.82
C GLU A 32 4.09 6.43 9.91
N ILE A 33 3.74 5.32 9.24
CA ILE A 33 2.52 5.24 8.42
C ILE A 33 1.26 5.51 9.25
N ALA A 34 1.22 4.98 10.48
CA ALA A 34 0.07 5.16 11.37
C ALA A 34 -0.08 6.63 11.78
N GLU A 35 1.04 7.32 12.01
CA GLU A 35 1.07 8.76 12.29
C GLU A 35 0.60 9.58 11.09
N VAL A 36 1.10 9.28 9.88
CA VAL A 36 0.71 9.98 8.65
C VAL A 36 -0.77 9.82 8.32
N LEU A 37 -1.32 8.61 8.52
CA LEU A 37 -2.71 8.28 8.19
C LEU A 37 -3.68 8.50 9.37
N TYR A 38 -3.20 8.96 10.52
CA TYR A 38 -4.00 9.16 11.75
C TYR A 38 -4.78 7.90 12.19
N VAL A 39 -4.12 6.74 12.13
CA VAL A 39 -4.68 5.43 12.55
C VAL A 39 -3.77 4.74 13.56
N SER A 40 -4.17 3.57 14.06
CA SER A 40 -3.30 2.77 14.92
C SER A 40 -2.26 1.97 14.11
N PRO A 41 -1.06 1.68 14.65
CA PRO A 41 -0.10 0.77 14.00
C PRO A 41 -0.67 -0.63 13.73
N ASN A 42 -1.64 -1.10 14.51
CA ASN A 42 -2.33 -2.37 14.25
C ASN A 42 -3.26 -2.27 13.04
N THR A 43 -3.92 -1.13 12.83
CA THR A 43 -4.71 -0.87 11.61
C THR A 43 -3.81 -0.94 10.38
N VAL A 44 -2.62 -0.32 10.44
CA VAL A 44 -1.63 -0.42 9.36
C VAL A 44 -1.20 -1.86 9.12
N LYS A 45 -0.88 -2.64 10.16
CA LYS A 45 -0.54 -4.07 10.01
C LYS A 45 -1.64 -4.86 9.29
N THR A 46 -2.92 -4.57 9.58
CA THR A 46 -4.05 -5.21 8.90
C THR A 46 -4.06 -4.88 7.41
N HIS A 47 -3.87 -3.61 7.03
CA HIS A 47 -3.77 -3.21 5.62
C HIS A 47 -2.56 -3.83 4.93
N VAL A 48 -1.38 -3.85 5.59
CA VAL A 48 -0.17 -4.50 5.06
C VAL A 48 -0.41 -5.99 4.78
N ARG A 49 -1.10 -6.69 5.69
CA ARG A 49 -1.47 -8.10 5.48
C ARG A 49 -2.47 -8.27 4.33
N GLY A 50 -3.43 -7.35 4.19
CA GLY A 50 -4.34 -7.32 3.05
C GLY A 50 -3.61 -7.17 1.72
N ILE A 51 -2.65 -6.24 1.64
CA ILE A 51 -1.77 -6.04 0.48
C ILE A 51 -1.00 -7.33 0.16
N PHE A 52 -0.37 -7.94 1.16
CA PHE A 52 0.41 -9.17 0.98
C PHE A 52 -0.44 -10.30 0.40
N ASN A 53 -1.64 -10.51 0.96
CA ASN A 53 -2.56 -11.52 0.47
C ASN A 53 -3.01 -11.25 -0.98
N LYS A 54 -3.27 -9.99 -1.33
CA LYS A 54 -3.72 -9.61 -2.68
C LYS A 54 -2.61 -9.72 -3.72
N PHE A 55 -1.37 -9.42 -3.34
CA PHE A 55 -0.20 -9.56 -4.21
C PHE A 55 0.35 -10.99 -4.23
N GLY A 56 -0.08 -11.87 -3.32
CA GLY A 56 0.45 -13.23 -3.18
C GLY A 56 1.91 -13.24 -2.73
N VAL A 57 2.30 -12.33 -1.82
CA VAL A 57 3.67 -12.17 -1.32
C VAL A 57 3.72 -12.29 0.20
N ASP A 58 4.89 -12.59 0.75
CA ASP A 58 5.04 -12.91 2.17
C ASP A 58 5.63 -11.78 3.02
N ASN A 59 6.22 -10.77 2.37
CA ASN A 59 6.90 -9.71 3.09
C ASN A 59 6.90 -8.37 2.35
N ARG A 60 7.30 -7.34 3.11
CA ARG A 60 7.35 -5.94 2.67
C ARG A 60 8.20 -5.74 1.42
N VAL A 61 9.39 -6.35 1.38
CA VAL A 61 10.31 -6.17 0.24
C VAL A 61 9.67 -6.74 -1.02
N GLN A 62 9.07 -7.92 -0.94
CA GLN A 62 8.35 -8.52 -2.06
C GLN A 62 7.15 -7.67 -2.49
N ALA A 63 6.39 -7.11 -1.54
CA ALA A 63 5.27 -6.22 -1.86
C ALA A 63 5.71 -4.93 -2.59
N VAL A 64 6.81 -4.32 -2.15
CA VAL A 64 7.42 -3.14 -2.80
C VAL A 64 7.90 -3.49 -4.20
N VAL A 65 8.65 -4.59 -4.36
CA VAL A 65 9.13 -5.06 -5.67
C VAL A 65 7.97 -5.39 -6.61
N PHE A 66 6.91 -6.02 -6.10
CA PHE A 66 5.70 -6.31 -6.87
C PHE A 66 5.08 -5.02 -7.40
N ALA A 67 4.86 -4.03 -6.53
CA ALA A 67 4.24 -2.76 -6.91
C ALA A 67 5.05 -2.01 -7.97
N LEU A 68 6.38 -1.96 -7.82
CA LEU A 68 7.29 -1.32 -8.79
C LEU A 68 7.29 -2.04 -10.15
N ARG A 69 7.27 -3.38 -10.17
CA ARG A 69 7.25 -4.16 -11.41
C ARG A 69 5.94 -4.03 -12.20
N HIS A 70 4.84 -3.79 -11.50
CA HIS A 70 3.51 -3.66 -12.11
C HIS A 70 3.09 -2.20 -12.34
N GLY A 71 3.95 -1.22 -12.03
CA GLY A 71 3.67 0.20 -12.26
C GLY A 71 2.50 0.74 -11.45
N LEU A 72 2.31 0.23 -10.22
CA LEU A 72 1.19 0.62 -9.35
C LEU A 72 1.39 1.99 -8.67
N VAL A 73 2.62 2.51 -8.73
CA VAL A 73 3.03 3.84 -8.23
C VAL A 73 4.08 4.46 -9.14
#